data_AF-V4PMX1-F1
#
_entry.id   AF-V4PMX1-F1
#
_cell.length_a   1.000
_cell.length_b   1.000
_cell.length_c   1.000
_cell.angle_alpha   90.00
_cell.angle_beta   90.00
_cell.angle_gamma   90.00
#
_symmetry.space_group_name_H-M   'P 1'
#
loop_
_entity.id
_entity.type
_entity.pdbx_description
1 polymer ?
#
loop_
_entity_poly.entity_id
_entity_poly.type
_entity_poly.pdbx_seq_one_letter_code
_entity_poly.pdbx_strand_id
1 'polypeptide(L)'
;MKPVSLALLLLAISAANPAFSAQAQAREPAPPLVGGFQKADVTDKAIRAAADFAISAAPKKMTLKQIVSARQQVVAGMDYSLCLRVAAPKFGLFKDGRLVAAKVFQGLDGSYELTSWQDVKTCD
;
A
#
# COMPACT_ATOMS: atom_id res chain seq x y z
N MET A 1 80.58 5.90 15.37
CA MET A 1 79.38 5.05 15.61
C MET A 1 78.23 6.00 15.97
N LYS A 2 77.07 5.91 15.31
CA LYS A 2 75.88 6.78 15.54
C LYS A 2 74.98 6.24 16.70
N PRO A 3 73.82 6.83 17.07
CA PRO A 3 73.62 7.64 18.29
C PRO A 3 72.36 7.22 19.12
N VAL A 4 72.02 7.91 20.23
CA VAL A 4 70.69 7.84 20.90
C VAL A 4 70.40 9.22 21.51
N SER A 5 69.55 10.09 20.95
CA SER A 5 68.07 10.23 20.99
C SER A 5 67.46 10.61 22.34
N LEU A 6 67.02 11.87 22.48
CA LEU A 6 65.77 12.26 23.17
C LEU A 6 65.43 13.74 22.91
N ALA A 7 64.36 14.02 22.17
CA ALA A 7 63.49 15.20 22.36
C ALA A 7 62.26 15.09 21.45
N LEU A 8 61.13 14.87 22.09
CA LEU A 8 59.78 14.83 21.56
C LEU A 8 59.31 16.26 21.27
N LEU A 9 58.78 16.58 20.08
CA LEU A 9 57.80 17.66 19.95
C LEU A 9 56.96 17.51 18.67
N LEU A 10 55.66 17.34 18.91
CA LEU A 10 54.57 17.14 17.97
C LEU A 10 54.27 18.42 17.17
N LEU A 11 54.08 18.30 15.84
CA LEU A 11 53.31 19.26 15.05
C LEU A 11 52.48 18.54 13.95
N ALA A 12 51.17 18.63 14.15
CA ALA A 12 49.99 18.30 13.34
C ALA A 12 50.18 17.79 11.89
N ILE A 13 49.75 16.53 11.67
CA ILE A 13 49.46 15.99 10.34
C ILE A 13 48.04 16.43 9.94
N SER A 14 47.93 17.41 9.03
CA SER A 14 46.66 17.67 8.31
C SER A 14 46.47 16.61 7.23
N ALA A 15 45.79 15.52 7.56
CA ALA A 15 45.27 14.59 6.56
C ALA A 15 43.89 15.11 6.10
N ALA A 16 43.86 15.71 4.91
CA ALA A 16 42.62 16.01 4.22
C ALA A 16 41.92 14.69 3.86
N ASN A 17 40.86 14.36 4.58
CA ASN A 17 39.93 13.30 4.18
C ASN A 17 39.21 13.75 2.89
N PRO A 18 39.33 13.04 1.75
CA PRO A 18 38.34 13.22 0.71
C PRO A 18 37.04 12.63 1.25
N ALA A 19 36.11 13.50 1.62
CA ALA A 19 34.74 13.11 1.91
C ALA A 19 34.19 12.41 0.67
N PHE A 20 34.12 11.07 0.72
CA PHE A 20 33.35 10.26 -0.21
C PHE A 20 31.90 10.68 -0.05
N SER A 21 31.51 11.64 -0.88
CA SER A 21 30.13 12.11 -0.95
C SER A 21 29.33 10.98 -1.55
N ALA A 22 28.68 10.20 -0.69
CA ALA A 22 27.65 9.25 -1.09
C ALA A 22 26.48 10.08 -1.66
N GLN A 23 26.57 10.45 -2.92
CA GLN A 23 25.43 10.97 -3.65
C GLN A 23 24.43 9.82 -3.74
N ALA A 24 23.37 9.92 -2.94
CA ALA A 24 22.20 9.06 -3.05
C ALA A 24 21.61 9.27 -4.44
N GLN A 25 22.02 8.45 -5.40
CA GLN A 25 21.37 8.37 -6.70
C GLN A 25 19.91 8.01 -6.44
N ALA A 26 18.99 8.88 -6.86
CA ALA A 26 17.57 8.63 -6.78
C ALA A 26 17.28 7.31 -7.50
N ARG A 27 16.98 6.27 -6.73
CA ARG A 27 16.72 4.94 -7.28
C ARG A 27 15.41 5.01 -8.04
N GLU A 28 15.47 4.77 -9.34
CA GLU A 28 14.28 4.65 -10.17
C GLU A 28 13.37 3.56 -9.55
N PRO A 29 12.05 3.81 -9.40
CA PRO A 29 11.17 2.86 -8.75
C PRO A 29 11.21 1.52 -9.51
N ALA A 30 11.46 0.43 -8.78
CA ALA A 30 11.50 -0.90 -9.36
C ALA A 30 10.16 -1.21 -10.06
N PRO A 31 10.19 -1.90 -11.22
CA PRO A 31 8.96 -2.29 -11.90
C PRO A 31 8.08 -3.16 -10.99
N PRO A 32 6.75 -3.01 -11.06
CA PRO A 32 5.83 -3.75 -10.20
C PRO A 32 5.97 -5.27 -10.42
N LEU A 33 6.05 -6.03 -9.32
CA LEU A 33 6.10 -7.49 -9.38
C LEU A 33 4.76 -8.05 -9.90
N VAL A 34 4.83 -8.78 -11.01
CA VAL A 34 3.67 -9.44 -11.61
C VAL A 34 3.19 -10.58 -10.69
N GLY A 35 1.88 -10.63 -10.42
CA GLY A 35 1.26 -11.67 -9.59
C GLY A 35 1.11 -11.35 -8.10
N GLY A 36 1.67 -10.25 -7.59
CA GLY A 36 1.38 -9.73 -6.25
C GLY A 36 0.27 -8.67 -6.26
N PHE A 37 -0.30 -8.35 -5.09
CA PHE A 37 -1.23 -7.23 -4.95
C PHE A 37 -0.54 -5.89 -5.22
N GLN A 38 -0.97 -5.21 -6.28
CA GLN A 38 -0.53 -3.87 -6.65
C GLN A 38 -1.60 -2.84 -6.28
N LYS A 39 -1.18 -1.60 -5.98
CA LYS A 39 -2.11 -0.49 -5.77
C LYS A 39 -2.90 -0.24 -7.06
N ALA A 40 -4.20 -0.01 -6.93
CA ALA A 40 -5.08 0.31 -8.05
C ALA A 40 -5.71 1.69 -7.86
N ASP A 41 -6.06 2.35 -8.98
CA ASP A 41 -6.78 3.61 -8.95
C ASP A 41 -8.24 3.36 -8.54
N VAL A 42 -8.71 4.06 -7.51
CA VAL A 42 -10.08 3.95 -7.02
C VAL A 42 -11.13 4.44 -8.03
N THR A 43 -10.68 5.17 -9.06
CA THR A 43 -11.53 5.65 -10.15
C THR A 43 -11.63 4.68 -11.32
N ASP A 44 -10.79 3.64 -11.36
CA ASP A 44 -10.79 2.59 -12.38
C ASP A 44 -12.14 1.88 -12.45
N LYS A 45 -12.58 1.54 -13.67
CA LYS A 45 -13.89 0.93 -13.91
C LYS A 45 -14.02 -0.45 -13.28
N ALA A 46 -12.98 -1.28 -13.33
CA ALA A 46 -12.99 -2.61 -12.73
C ALA A 46 -13.05 -2.53 -11.20
N ILE A 47 -12.33 -1.57 -10.60
CA ILE A 47 -12.37 -1.31 -9.16
C ILE A 47 -13.76 -0.86 -8.71
N ARG A 48 -14.40 0.04 -9.46
CA ARG A 48 -15.78 0.47 -9.17
C ARG A 48 -16.77 -0.68 -9.29
N ALA A 49 -16.67 -1.50 -10.33
CA ALA A 49 -17.53 -2.66 -10.52
C ALA A 49 -17.36 -3.68 -9.37
N ALA A 50 -16.12 -3.96 -8.95
CA ALA A 50 -15.85 -4.82 -7.81
C ALA A 50 -16.42 -4.24 -6.50
N ALA A 51 -16.33 -2.93 -6.28
CA ALA A 51 -16.90 -2.28 -5.11
C ALA A 51 -18.44 -2.31 -5.10
N ASP A 52 -19.08 -2.05 -6.24
CA ASP A 52 -20.52 -2.13 -6.39
C ASP A 52 -21.03 -3.55 -6.14
N PHE A 53 -20.33 -4.55 -6.70
CA PHE A 53 -20.62 -5.95 -6.41
C PHE A 53 -20.46 -6.27 -4.92
N ALA A 54 -19.34 -5.87 -4.28
CA ALA A 54 -19.11 -6.12 -2.86
C ALA A 54 -20.24 -5.58 -1.98
N ILE A 55 -20.77 -4.41 -2.31
CA ILE A 55 -21.86 -3.76 -1.58
C ILE A 55 -23.19 -4.50 -1.79
N SER A 56 -23.43 -4.99 -3.01
CA SER A 56 -24.61 -5.81 -3.32
C SER A 56 -24.58 -7.17 -2.58
N ALA A 57 -23.40 -7.75 -2.42
CA ALA A 57 -23.17 -9.04 -1.77
C ALA A 57 -22.92 -8.93 -0.25
N ALA A 58 -22.92 -7.71 0.29
CA ALA A 58 -22.61 -7.48 1.70
C ALA A 58 -23.59 -8.24 2.63
N PRO A 59 -23.11 -8.75 3.79
CA PRO A 59 -23.93 -9.57 4.70
C PRO A 59 -25.12 -8.80 5.30
N LYS A 60 -25.09 -7.47 5.25
CA LYS A 60 -26.16 -6.57 5.65
C LYS A 60 -26.30 -5.51 4.58
N LYS A 61 -27.51 -4.98 4.37
CA LYS A 61 -27.73 -3.86 3.44
C LYS A 61 -26.90 -2.66 3.87
N MET A 62 -26.06 -2.19 2.96
CA MET A 62 -25.18 -1.03 3.15
C MET A 62 -25.26 -0.11 1.93
N THR A 63 -24.87 1.13 2.13
CA THR A 63 -24.63 2.10 1.05
C THR A 63 -23.14 2.40 0.98
N LEU A 64 -22.57 2.31 -0.21
CA LEU A 64 -21.20 2.76 -0.47
C LEU A 64 -21.13 4.28 -0.34
N LYS A 65 -20.22 4.78 0.50
CA LYS A 65 -19.93 6.22 0.61
C LYS A 65 -18.66 6.57 -0.14
N GLN A 66 -17.63 5.73 -0.03
CA GLN A 66 -16.34 5.98 -0.66
C GLN A 66 -15.54 4.68 -0.80
N ILE A 67 -14.80 4.55 -1.91
CA ILE A 67 -13.69 3.60 -2.03
C ILE A 67 -12.45 4.33 -1.51
N VAL A 68 -11.93 3.91 -0.35
CA VAL A 68 -10.82 4.59 0.34
C VAL A 68 -9.48 4.19 -0.26
N SER A 69 -9.28 2.89 -0.48
CA SER A 69 -8.10 2.34 -1.15
C SER A 69 -8.49 1.07 -1.89
N ALA A 70 -7.71 0.73 -2.92
CA ALA A 70 -7.89 -0.47 -3.68
C ALA A 70 -6.54 -1.07 -4.08
N ARG A 71 -6.48 -2.39 -4.09
CA ARG A 71 -5.38 -3.18 -4.62
C ARG A 71 -5.94 -4.28 -5.50
N GLN A 72 -5.20 -4.66 -6.53
CA GLN A 72 -5.57 -5.74 -7.42
C GLN A 72 -4.43 -6.71 -7.62
N GLN A 73 -4.77 -7.96 -7.89
CA GLN A 73 -3.83 -9.02 -8.18
C GLN A 73 -4.38 -9.87 -9.34
N VAL A 74 -3.50 -10.17 -10.30
CA VAL A 74 -3.80 -11.13 -11.36
C VAL A 74 -3.59 -12.53 -10.82
N VAL A 75 -4.60 -13.39 -10.99
CA VAL A 75 -4.58 -14.82 -10.66
C VAL A 75 -5.16 -15.61 -11.85
N ALA A 76 -5.84 -16.74 -11.65
CA ALA A 76 -6.71 -17.33 -12.67
C ALA A 76 -8.05 -16.55 -12.79
N GLY A 77 -7.92 -15.24 -13.00
CA GLY A 77 -8.96 -14.24 -12.78
C GLY A 77 -8.35 -12.96 -12.19
N MET A 78 -9.16 -12.19 -11.46
CA MET A 78 -8.70 -10.98 -10.78
C MET A 78 -9.15 -10.98 -9.32
N ASP A 79 -8.21 -10.79 -8.40
CA ASP A 79 -8.51 -10.50 -7.00
C ASP A 79 -8.47 -9.00 -6.76
N TYR A 80 -9.49 -8.49 -6.10
CA TYR A 80 -9.60 -7.10 -5.65
C TYR A 80 -9.66 -7.05 -4.13
N SER A 81 -8.73 -6.30 -3.52
CA SER A 81 -8.74 -5.98 -2.10
C SER A 81 -9.12 -4.52 -1.94
N LEU A 82 -10.28 -4.28 -1.35
CA LEU A 82 -10.92 -2.97 -1.26
C LEU A 82 -11.03 -2.53 0.19
N CYS A 83 -10.71 -1.28 0.47
CA CYS A 83 -11.14 -0.63 1.70
C CYS A 83 -12.26 0.35 1.40
N LEU A 84 -13.44 0.13 1.98
CA LEU A 84 -14.67 0.84 1.68
C LEU A 84 -15.16 1.59 2.92
N ARG A 85 -15.62 2.82 2.74
CA ARG A 85 -16.43 3.52 3.73
C ARG A 85 -17.90 3.27 3.41
N VAL A 86 -18.64 2.72 4.36
CA VAL A 86 -20.04 2.30 4.18
C VAL A 86 -20.94 2.88 5.26
N ALA A 87 -22.24 3.03 4.96
CA ALA A 87 -23.25 3.45 5.91
C ALA A 87 -24.46 2.51 5.90
N ALA A 88 -25.08 2.32 7.06
CA ALA A 88 -26.32 1.55 7.18
C ALA A 88 -27.54 2.39 6.69
N PRO A 89 -28.57 1.76 6.10
CA PRO A 89 -29.73 2.46 5.55
C PRO A 89 -30.70 3.02 6.60
N LYS A 90 -30.75 2.45 7.81
CA LYS A 90 -31.61 2.93 8.91
C LYS A 90 -30.80 3.85 9.82
N PHE A 91 -30.93 5.15 9.56
CA PHE A 91 -30.44 6.28 10.36
C PHE A 91 -28.91 6.38 10.49
N GLY A 92 -28.41 7.58 10.18
CA GLY A 92 -27.00 7.97 10.26
C GLY A 92 -26.44 7.99 11.68
N LEU A 93 -26.39 6.83 12.34
CA LEU A 93 -25.78 6.64 13.65
C LEU A 93 -24.26 6.87 13.62
N PHE A 94 -23.66 6.91 12.43
CA PHE A 94 -22.30 7.35 12.20
C PHE A 94 -22.32 8.29 10.99
N LYS A 95 -22.19 9.61 11.21
CA LYS A 95 -22.06 10.60 10.12
C LYS A 95 -20.96 10.23 9.14
N ASP A 96 -19.90 9.63 9.64
CA ASP A 96 -18.67 9.33 8.89
C ASP A 96 -18.67 7.93 8.27
N GLY A 97 -19.76 7.16 8.46
CA GLY A 97 -19.82 5.74 8.10
C GLY A 97 -18.85 4.89 8.94
N ARG A 98 -18.63 3.64 8.52
CA ARG A 98 -17.58 2.77 9.06
C ARG A 98 -16.73 2.20 7.93
N LEU A 99 -15.51 1.79 8.25
CA LEU A 99 -14.60 1.18 7.29
C LEU A 99 -14.79 -0.33 7.26
N VAL A 100 -14.73 -0.87 6.05
CA VAL A 100 -14.79 -2.30 5.77
C VAL A 100 -13.66 -2.66 4.82
N ALA A 101 -12.93 -3.74 5.14
CA ALA A 101 -12.09 -4.44 4.18
C ALA A 101 -12.92 -5.51 3.48
N ALA A 102 -13.03 -5.41 2.15
CA ALA A 102 -13.73 -6.37 1.31
C ALA A 102 -12.75 -7.00 0.33
N LYS A 103 -12.88 -8.31 0.09
CA LYS A 103 -12.15 -9.01 -0.97
C LYS A 103 -13.15 -9.58 -1.96
N VAL A 104 -12.90 -9.30 -3.24
CA VAL A 104 -13.74 -9.74 -4.35
C VAL A 104 -12.87 -10.47 -5.34
N PHE A 105 -13.27 -11.68 -5.71
CA PHE A 105 -12.70 -12.41 -6.83
C PHE A 105 -13.57 -12.19 -8.08
N GLN A 106 -12.95 -12.02 -9.22
CA GLN A 106 -13.60 -12.03 -10.53
C GLN A 106 -13.04 -13.19 -11.36
N GLY A 107 -13.93 -14.11 -11.75
CA GLY A 107 -13.60 -15.22 -12.63
C GLY A 107 -13.30 -14.81 -14.07
N LEU A 108 -12.67 -15.70 -14.83
CA LEU A 108 -12.40 -15.49 -16.25
C LEU A 108 -13.67 -15.38 -17.11
N ASP A 109 -14.80 -15.87 -16.60
CA ASP A 109 -16.13 -15.75 -17.19
C ASP A 109 -16.85 -14.43 -16.83
N GLY A 110 -16.20 -13.57 -16.03
CA GLY A 110 -16.76 -12.30 -15.56
C GLY A 110 -17.67 -12.42 -14.34
N SER A 111 -17.85 -13.62 -13.77
CA SER A 111 -18.54 -13.80 -12.49
C SER A 111 -17.77 -13.12 -11.35
N TYR A 112 -18.49 -12.67 -10.33
CA TYR A 112 -17.92 -12.07 -9.13
C TYR A 112 -18.29 -12.88 -7.88
N GLU A 113 -17.37 -12.95 -6.93
CA GLU A 113 -17.57 -13.59 -5.63
C GLU A 113 -17.01 -12.73 -4.50
N LEU A 114 -17.78 -12.56 -3.41
CA LEU A 114 -17.32 -11.87 -2.21
C LEU A 114 -16.64 -12.88 -1.29
N THR A 115 -15.31 -12.89 -1.30
CA THR A 115 -14.52 -13.87 -0.54
C THR A 115 -14.22 -13.40 0.88
N SER A 116 -14.34 -12.09 1.18
CA SER A 116 -14.20 -11.57 2.54
C SER A 116 -14.94 -10.25 2.74
N TRP A 117 -15.48 -10.05 3.95
CA TRP A 117 -16.09 -8.79 4.40
C TRP A 117 -15.83 -8.60 5.90
N GLN A 118 -15.05 -7.59 6.27
CA GLN A 118 -14.63 -7.37 7.66
C GLN A 118 -14.71 -5.89 8.03
N ASP A 119 -15.35 -5.57 9.15
CA ASP A 119 -15.28 -4.22 9.72
C ASP A 119 -13.85 -3.95 10.22
N VAL A 120 -13.26 -2.83 9.80
CA VAL A 120 -11.88 -2.47 10.15
C VAL A 120 -11.82 -1.07 10.77
N LYS A 121 -10.76 -0.81 11.55
CA LYS A 121 -10.54 0.51 12.17
C LYS A 121 -9.84 1.49 11.22
N THR A 122 -8.97 0.98 10.36
CA THR A 122 -8.14 1.74 9.43
C THR A 122 -8.07 1.03 8.08
N CYS A 123 -7.79 1.79 7.03
CA CYS A 123 -7.43 1.24 5.72
C CYS A 123 -5.91 1.24 5.61
N ASP A 124 -5.34 0.12 5.20
CA ASP A 124 -3.91 -0.03 4.91
C ASP A 124 -3.59 0.33 3.44
#